data_AF-A0A960W8M8-F1
#
_entry.id   AF-A0A960W8M8-F1
#
_cell.length_a   1.000
_cell.length_b   1.000
_cell.length_c   1.000
_cell.angle_alpha   90.00
_cell.angle_beta   90.00
_cell.angle_gamma   90.00
#
_symmetry.space_group_name_H-M   'P 1'
#
loop_
_entity.id
_entity.type
_entity.pdbx_description
1 polymer ?
#
loop_
_entity_poly.entity_id
_entity_poly.type
_entity_poly.pdbx_seq_one_letter_code
_entity_poly.pdbx_strand_id
1 'polypeptide(L)'
;MFRYLSSIFVLISAIVSSFSSGNGEMLVPMDDEQTDHLKAYGLAYWAVKPEQGMTVKWLLNYRGGSFLFPDDPRVVSHANIMGVAYESVSAGKTAQIEDEIAHNNMDIVLLEKAPRIAVYSPSTAQPWDDAVVLALTYAEIDFTTIWDAEVLSGVLEKFDWLHLHHEDFTGQLGKFYAVYRNAPWYLTMQETNQKMAQRFGFATIPELKNNVASVIRSYVDKGGFLFAMCAATDTLDISLAALDIDIVPPEIDGTPIELNYQK
;
A
#
# COMPACT_ATOMS: atom_id res chain seq x y z
N MET A 1 -83.67 13.39 -17.48
CA MET A 1 -82.75 12.25 -17.69
C MET A 1 -81.48 12.83 -18.31
N PHE A 2 -80.39 12.94 -17.53
CA PHE A 2 -78.96 13.24 -17.85
C PHE A 2 -78.61 14.40 -18.81
N ARG A 3 -78.05 15.57 -18.40
CA ARG A 3 -76.68 15.90 -17.90
C ARG A 3 -75.53 15.24 -18.69
N TYR A 4 -74.71 16.03 -19.41
CA TYR A 4 -73.29 16.33 -19.12
C TYR A 4 -72.41 16.67 -20.37
N LEU A 5 -71.76 17.84 -20.28
CA LEU A 5 -70.37 18.23 -20.63
C LEU A 5 -69.76 18.05 -22.04
N SER A 6 -69.42 19.21 -22.61
CA SER A 6 -68.08 19.69 -22.98
C SER A 6 -66.94 18.65 -23.06
N SER A 7 -66.29 18.58 -24.22
CA SER A 7 -64.93 18.03 -24.34
C SER A 7 -64.13 18.88 -25.33
N ILE A 8 -63.53 19.94 -24.78
CA ILE A 8 -62.38 20.62 -25.38
C ILE A 8 -61.20 19.67 -25.25
N PHE A 9 -60.71 19.20 -26.40
CA PHE A 9 -59.53 18.36 -26.50
C PHE A 9 -58.29 19.28 -26.43
N VAL A 10 -57.86 19.66 -25.22
CA VAL A 10 -56.54 20.28 -25.03
C VAL A 10 -55.50 19.15 -25.01
N LEU A 11 -54.80 18.99 -26.13
CA LEU A 11 -53.64 18.13 -26.24
C LEU A 11 -52.46 18.82 -25.52
N ILE A 12 -52.28 18.56 -24.23
CA ILE A 12 -51.08 18.97 -23.49
C ILE A 12 -49.95 18.01 -23.90
N SER A 13 -49.15 18.42 -24.87
CA SER A 13 -47.83 17.82 -25.13
C SER A 13 -46.88 18.31 -24.02
N ALA A 14 -46.79 17.55 -22.94
CA ALA A 14 -45.74 17.73 -21.95
C ALA A 14 -44.43 17.19 -22.55
N ILE A 15 -43.63 18.09 -23.13
CA ILE A 15 -42.22 17.83 -23.40
C ILE A 15 -41.55 17.77 -22.02
N VAL A 16 -41.49 16.57 -21.45
CA VAL A 16 -40.61 16.28 -20.31
C VAL A 16 -39.21 16.15 -20.90
N SER A 17 -38.52 17.28 -21.02
CA SER A 17 -37.06 17.27 -21.18
C SER A 17 -36.49 16.72 -19.88
N SER A 18 -36.28 15.40 -19.82
CA SER A 18 -35.36 14.81 -18.85
C SER A 18 -33.98 15.36 -19.17
N PHE A 19 -33.65 16.53 -18.63
CA PHE A 19 -32.26 16.89 -18.43
C PHE A 19 -31.70 15.79 -17.54
N SER A 20 -30.91 14.88 -18.11
CA SER A 20 -29.98 14.09 -17.32
C SER A 20 -29.10 15.13 -16.63
N SER A 21 -29.34 15.41 -15.36
CA SER A 21 -28.29 15.94 -14.51
C SER A 21 -27.17 14.91 -14.64
N GLY A 22 -26.12 15.22 -15.40
CA GLY A 22 -24.90 14.43 -15.33
C GLY A 22 -24.55 14.37 -13.85
N ASN A 23 -24.42 13.16 -13.31
CA ASN A 23 -24.07 12.99 -11.91
C ASN A 23 -22.80 13.82 -11.67
N GLY A 24 -22.82 14.64 -10.62
CA GLY A 24 -21.60 15.30 -10.19
C GLY A 24 -20.57 14.25 -9.78
N GLU A 25 -19.37 14.70 -9.51
CA GLU A 25 -18.37 13.91 -8.81
C GLU A 25 -17.91 14.68 -7.57
N MET A 26 -17.20 14.00 -6.69
CA MET A 26 -16.59 14.61 -5.52
C MET A 26 -15.07 14.63 -5.73
N LEU A 27 -14.50 15.81 -5.86
CA LEU A 27 -13.06 16.01 -5.96
C LEU A 27 -12.48 16.11 -4.55
N VAL A 28 -11.52 15.23 -4.24
CA VAL A 28 -10.66 15.34 -3.07
C VAL A 28 -9.33 15.93 -3.54
N PRO A 29 -9.07 17.22 -3.28
CA PRO A 29 -7.81 17.85 -3.67
C PRO A 29 -6.66 17.23 -2.90
N MET A 30 -5.46 17.22 -3.49
CA MET A 30 -4.23 16.76 -2.85
C MET A 30 -3.12 17.82 -2.86
N ASP A 31 -3.48 19.07 -3.18
CA ASP A 31 -2.64 20.25 -3.01
C ASP A 31 -2.79 20.84 -1.59
N ASP A 32 -2.38 22.10 -1.41
CA ASP A 32 -2.37 22.78 -0.10
C ASP A 32 -3.77 23.05 0.48
N GLU A 33 -4.85 22.82 -0.27
CA GLU A 33 -6.23 22.94 0.23
C GLU A 33 -6.68 21.70 1.03
N GLN A 34 -5.96 20.59 0.93
CA GLN A 34 -6.31 19.37 1.65
C GLN A 34 -6.02 19.50 3.15
N THR A 35 -7.00 19.13 3.96
CA THR A 35 -6.90 19.16 5.43
C THR A 35 -6.15 17.96 6.00
N ASP A 36 -6.18 16.80 5.33
CA ASP A 36 -5.43 15.61 5.73
C ASP A 36 -5.11 14.69 4.54
N HIS A 37 -3.87 14.79 4.02
CA HIS A 37 -3.43 14.01 2.86
C HIS A 37 -3.36 12.50 3.12
N LEU A 38 -2.97 12.07 4.33
CA LEU A 38 -2.85 10.64 4.64
C LEU A 38 -4.24 10.01 4.74
N LYS A 39 -5.19 10.69 5.38
CA LYS A 39 -6.58 10.25 5.43
C LYS A 39 -7.25 10.27 4.05
N ALA A 40 -6.85 11.15 3.14
CA ALA A 40 -7.36 11.15 1.76
C ALA A 40 -7.00 9.84 1.01
N TYR A 41 -5.77 9.32 1.16
CA TYR A 41 -5.41 7.99 0.65
C TYR A 41 -6.23 6.88 1.32
N GLY A 42 -6.47 7.00 2.63
CA GLY A 42 -7.35 6.13 3.40
C GLY A 42 -8.78 6.06 2.86
N LEU A 43 -9.36 7.22 2.55
CA LEU A 43 -10.68 7.36 1.95
C LEU A 43 -10.74 6.70 0.57
N ALA A 44 -9.71 6.90 -0.27
CA ALA A 44 -9.61 6.25 -1.57
C ALA A 44 -9.54 4.71 -1.42
N TYR A 45 -8.70 4.22 -0.51
CA TYR A 45 -8.59 2.80 -0.19
C TYR A 45 -9.92 2.20 0.29
N TRP A 46 -10.60 2.90 1.22
CA TRP A 46 -11.91 2.51 1.73
C TRP A 46 -12.97 2.45 0.62
N ALA A 47 -12.99 3.39 -0.31
CA ALA A 47 -14.00 3.41 -1.37
C ALA A 47 -13.88 2.22 -2.34
N VAL A 48 -12.65 1.76 -2.59
CA VAL A 48 -12.37 0.65 -3.52
C VAL A 48 -12.33 -0.73 -2.83
N LYS A 49 -12.65 -0.79 -1.53
CA LYS A 49 -12.83 -2.06 -0.83
C LYS A 49 -14.00 -2.84 -1.42
N PRO A 50 -13.98 -4.19 -1.38
CA PRO A 50 -15.06 -5.02 -1.91
C PRO A 50 -16.45 -4.69 -1.35
N GLU A 51 -16.52 -4.24 -0.10
CA GLU A 51 -17.79 -3.87 0.57
C GLU A 51 -18.41 -2.60 -0.01
N GLN A 52 -17.60 -1.65 -0.46
CA GLN A 52 -18.04 -0.40 -1.08
C GLN A 52 -18.18 -0.55 -2.59
N GLY A 53 -17.23 -1.24 -3.24
CA GLY A 53 -17.24 -1.57 -4.66
C GLY A 53 -17.23 -0.36 -5.59
N MET A 54 -16.65 0.76 -5.17
CA MET A 54 -16.60 1.99 -5.96
C MET A 54 -15.37 2.03 -6.87
N THR A 55 -15.47 2.76 -7.97
CA THR A 55 -14.31 3.14 -8.80
C THR A 55 -13.93 4.57 -8.49
N VAL A 56 -12.66 4.81 -8.15
CA VAL A 56 -12.10 6.15 -7.89
C VAL A 56 -11.10 6.47 -8.99
N LYS A 57 -11.14 7.69 -9.54
CA LYS A 57 -10.12 8.16 -10.48
C LYS A 57 -9.01 8.84 -9.69
N TRP A 58 -7.78 8.38 -9.84
CA TRP A 58 -6.59 9.07 -9.35
C TRP A 58 -6.02 9.94 -10.47
N LEU A 59 -6.03 11.26 -10.24
CA LEU A 59 -5.64 12.27 -11.23
C LEU A 59 -4.17 12.63 -11.04
N LEU A 60 -3.28 11.86 -11.65
CA LEU A 60 -1.84 12.03 -11.55
C LEU A 60 -1.41 13.42 -12.04
N ASN A 61 -0.62 14.11 -11.24
CA ASN A 61 -0.13 15.48 -11.46
C ASN A 61 -1.20 16.58 -11.57
N TYR A 62 -2.49 16.27 -11.43
CA TYR A 62 -3.53 17.28 -11.30
C TYR A 62 -3.75 17.59 -9.82
N ARG A 63 -3.53 18.85 -9.43
CA ARG A 63 -3.71 19.35 -8.04
C ARG A 63 -3.12 18.39 -6.99
N GLY A 64 -1.82 18.09 -7.12
CA GLY A 64 -1.09 17.24 -6.17
C GLY A 64 -1.41 15.73 -6.26
N GLY A 65 -2.11 15.26 -7.29
CA GLY A 65 -2.53 13.86 -7.39
C GLY A 65 -3.92 13.62 -6.83
N SER A 66 -4.87 14.51 -7.14
CA SER A 66 -6.23 14.50 -6.57
C SER A 66 -7.02 13.23 -6.90
N PHE A 67 -8.08 12.99 -6.14
CA PHE A 67 -9.01 11.87 -6.39
C PHE A 67 -10.39 12.39 -6.81
N LEU A 68 -10.98 11.78 -7.82
CA LEU A 68 -12.40 11.95 -8.15
C LEU A 68 -13.17 10.71 -7.73
N PHE A 69 -14.14 10.92 -6.85
CA PHE A 69 -15.07 9.91 -6.37
C PHE A 69 -16.43 10.08 -7.06
N PRO A 70 -17.21 8.98 -7.21
CA PRO A 70 -18.61 9.10 -7.61
C PRO A 70 -19.38 9.93 -6.58
N ASP A 71 -20.40 10.66 -7.04
CA ASP A 71 -21.34 11.37 -6.15
C ASP A 71 -22.20 10.37 -5.37
N ASP A 72 -21.67 9.95 -4.22
CA ASP A 72 -22.29 9.02 -3.29
C ASP A 72 -22.26 9.62 -1.87
N PRO A 73 -23.44 9.77 -1.21
CA PRO A 73 -23.53 10.30 0.15
C PRO A 73 -22.68 9.55 1.19
N ARG A 74 -22.39 8.26 0.95
CA ARG A 74 -21.54 7.45 1.83
C ARG A 74 -20.10 7.97 1.83
N VAL A 75 -19.59 8.40 0.68
CA VAL A 75 -18.22 8.94 0.55
C VAL A 75 -18.15 10.28 1.27
N VAL A 76 -19.13 11.17 1.05
CA VAL A 76 -19.22 12.47 1.73
C VAL A 76 -19.25 12.30 3.25
N SER A 77 -20.09 11.38 3.74
CA SER A 77 -20.16 11.09 5.17
C SER A 77 -18.83 10.57 5.72
N HIS A 78 -18.14 9.71 4.99
CA HIS A 78 -16.87 9.13 5.43
C HIS A 78 -15.73 10.16 5.40
N ALA A 79 -15.65 10.98 4.36
CA ALA A 79 -14.70 12.09 4.24
C ALA A 79 -14.83 13.07 5.43
N ASN A 80 -16.07 13.42 5.80
CA ASN A 80 -16.33 14.28 6.97
C ASN A 80 -15.85 13.63 8.29
N ILE A 81 -16.03 12.31 8.46
CA ILE A 81 -15.56 11.58 9.66
C ILE A 81 -14.03 11.55 9.71
N MET A 82 -13.38 11.37 8.55
CA MET A 82 -11.91 11.31 8.44
C MET A 82 -11.25 12.70 8.43
N GLY A 83 -12.02 13.79 8.37
CA GLY A 83 -11.47 15.15 8.29
C GLY A 83 -10.82 15.46 6.94
N VAL A 84 -11.27 14.81 5.86
CA VAL A 84 -10.76 15.00 4.50
C VAL A 84 -11.56 16.09 3.79
N ALA A 85 -10.87 17.10 3.24
CA ALA A 85 -11.48 18.15 2.44
C ALA A 85 -11.90 17.63 1.07
N TYR A 86 -13.03 18.11 0.57
CA TYR A 86 -13.58 17.77 -0.74
C TYR A 86 -14.40 18.91 -1.34
N GLU A 87 -14.59 18.85 -2.65
CA GLU A 87 -15.39 19.76 -3.45
C GLU A 87 -16.40 18.97 -4.29
N SER A 88 -17.63 19.49 -4.39
CA SER A 88 -18.59 18.95 -5.37
C SER A 88 -18.32 19.56 -6.74
N VAL A 89 -18.08 18.72 -7.74
CA VAL A 89 -17.83 19.14 -9.13
C VAL A 89 -18.98 18.71 -10.02
N SER A 90 -19.50 19.65 -10.82
CA SER A 90 -20.51 19.34 -11.83
C SER A 90 -19.92 18.49 -12.97
N ALA A 91 -20.75 17.74 -13.69
CA ALA A 91 -20.30 16.97 -14.85
C ALA A 91 -19.56 17.83 -15.90
N GLY A 92 -19.97 19.09 -16.08
CA GLY A 92 -19.27 20.03 -16.97
C GLY A 92 -17.86 20.41 -16.47
N LYS A 93 -17.70 20.53 -15.14
CA LYS A 93 -16.38 20.78 -14.53
C LYS A 93 -15.51 19.53 -14.56
N THR A 94 -16.06 18.34 -14.32
CA THR A 94 -15.35 17.07 -14.53
C THR A 94 -14.79 16.98 -15.94
N ALA A 95 -15.61 17.24 -16.97
CA ALA A 95 -15.15 17.18 -18.36
C ALA A 95 -14.01 18.17 -18.64
N GLN A 96 -14.02 19.36 -18.02
CA GLN A 96 -12.92 20.32 -18.12
C GLN A 96 -11.64 19.82 -17.45
N ILE A 97 -11.75 19.15 -16.29
CA ILE A 97 -10.60 18.57 -15.59
C ILE A 97 -9.99 17.45 -16.45
N GLU A 98 -10.82 16.57 -17.00
CA GLU A 98 -10.36 15.47 -17.86
C GLU A 98 -9.71 16.00 -19.16
N ASP A 99 -10.26 17.06 -19.76
CA ASP A 99 -9.69 17.73 -20.92
C ASP A 99 -8.34 18.40 -20.60
N GLU A 100 -8.22 19.05 -19.43
CA GLU A 100 -6.96 19.62 -18.97
C GLU A 100 -5.89 18.53 -18.79
N ILE A 101 -6.25 17.41 -18.16
CA ILE A 101 -5.34 16.28 -17.96
C ILE A 101 -4.86 15.73 -19.30
N ALA A 102 -5.76 15.53 -20.27
CA ALA A 102 -5.43 14.98 -21.58
C ALA A 102 -4.46 15.85 -22.41
N HIS A 103 -4.41 17.17 -22.14
CA HIS A 103 -3.58 18.12 -22.89
C HIS A 103 -2.30 18.55 -22.14
N ASN A 104 -2.03 17.99 -20.96
CA ASN A 104 -0.86 18.31 -20.15
C ASN A 104 -0.09 17.05 -19.73
N ASN A 105 1.02 17.22 -18.98
CA ASN A 105 1.79 16.11 -18.43
C ASN A 105 1.12 15.51 -17.17
N MET A 106 -0.10 15.00 -17.36
CA MET A 106 -0.98 14.45 -16.34
C MET A 106 -1.58 13.13 -16.85
N ASP A 107 -2.19 12.34 -15.97
CA ASP A 107 -2.84 11.07 -16.34
C ASP A 107 -3.98 10.71 -15.38
N ILE A 108 -4.87 9.81 -15.80
CA ILE A 108 -5.97 9.29 -14.98
C ILE A 108 -5.80 7.79 -14.81
N VAL A 109 -5.62 7.37 -13.55
CA VAL A 109 -5.59 5.94 -13.18
C VAL A 109 -6.91 5.57 -12.51
N LEU A 110 -7.52 4.47 -12.96
CA LEU A 110 -8.72 3.92 -12.32
C LEU A 110 -8.32 3.01 -11.17
N LEU A 111 -8.83 3.32 -9.98
CA LEU A 111 -8.72 2.50 -8.78
C LEU A 111 -10.05 1.75 -8.59
N GLU A 112 -10.02 0.44 -8.72
CA GLU A 112 -11.22 -0.41 -8.73
C GLU A 112 -11.22 -1.47 -7.62
N LYS A 113 -10.06 -1.72 -7.00
CA LYS A 113 -9.89 -2.76 -5.99
C LYS A 113 -8.83 -2.38 -4.98
N ALA A 114 -9.17 -2.48 -3.70
CA ALA A 114 -8.22 -2.36 -2.60
C ALA A 114 -7.16 -3.49 -2.64
N PRO A 115 -5.86 -3.18 -2.58
CA PRO A 115 -4.81 -4.19 -2.50
C PRO A 115 -4.80 -4.84 -1.11
N ARG A 116 -4.49 -6.15 -1.05
CA ARG A 116 -4.17 -6.83 0.21
C ARG A 116 -2.71 -6.57 0.54
N ILE A 117 -2.45 -5.84 1.63
CA ILE A 117 -1.12 -5.36 1.98
C ILE A 117 -0.50 -6.22 3.10
N ALA A 118 0.74 -6.65 2.90
CA ALA A 118 1.59 -7.21 3.94
C ALA A 118 2.70 -6.22 4.32
N VAL A 119 2.97 -6.10 5.61
CA VAL A 119 4.14 -5.38 6.13
C VAL A 119 5.07 -6.38 6.79
N TYR A 120 6.29 -6.46 6.30
CA TYR A 120 7.32 -7.31 6.89
C TYR A 120 7.86 -6.64 8.15
N SER A 121 7.56 -7.20 9.32
CA SER A 121 8.02 -6.66 10.60
C SER A 121 8.05 -7.75 11.68
N PRO A 122 9.13 -7.86 12.48
CA PRO A 122 9.19 -8.83 13.56
C PRO A 122 8.21 -8.48 14.67
N SER A 123 7.66 -9.48 15.35
CA SER A 123 6.71 -9.28 16.47
C SER A 123 7.30 -8.51 17.66
N THR A 124 8.62 -8.34 17.70
CA THR A 124 9.35 -7.60 18.73
C THR A 124 9.52 -6.11 18.40
N ALA A 125 9.21 -5.68 17.17
CA ALA A 125 9.28 -4.27 16.79
C ALA A 125 8.26 -3.44 17.55
N GLN A 126 8.64 -2.23 17.98
CA GLN A 126 7.67 -1.32 18.58
C GLN A 126 6.84 -0.66 17.48
N PRO A 127 5.54 -0.39 17.71
CA PRO A 127 4.67 0.20 16.69
C PRO A 127 5.13 1.57 16.15
N TRP A 128 5.90 2.33 16.93
CA TRP A 128 6.43 3.63 16.50
C TRP A 128 7.78 3.54 15.77
N ASP A 129 8.41 2.36 15.76
CA ASP A 129 9.68 2.15 15.07
C ASP A 129 9.48 1.96 13.55
N ASP A 130 8.24 1.75 13.12
CA ASP A 130 7.90 1.51 11.72
C ASP A 130 6.98 2.59 11.15
N ALA A 131 7.57 3.52 10.39
CA ALA A 131 6.86 4.60 9.72
C ALA A 131 5.75 4.10 8.77
N VAL A 132 5.91 2.91 8.18
CA VAL A 132 4.90 2.32 7.29
C VAL A 132 3.67 1.92 8.09
N VAL A 133 3.86 1.18 9.19
CA VAL A 133 2.79 0.77 10.10
C VAL A 133 2.06 2.00 10.63
N LEU A 134 2.80 3.03 11.06
CA LEU A 134 2.21 4.28 11.53
C LEU A 134 1.37 4.97 10.46
N ALA A 135 1.90 5.12 9.24
CA ALA A 135 1.20 5.79 8.15
C ALA A 135 -0.07 5.04 7.72
N LEU A 136 0.01 3.72 7.53
CA LEU A 136 -1.13 2.89 7.17
C LEU A 136 -2.19 2.87 8.27
N THR A 137 -1.77 2.75 9.53
CA THR A 137 -2.69 2.80 10.69
C THR A 137 -3.39 4.15 10.77
N TYR A 138 -2.63 5.25 10.62
CA TYR A 138 -3.20 6.60 10.64
C TYR A 138 -4.18 6.82 9.50
N ALA A 139 -3.83 6.37 8.28
CA ALA A 139 -4.71 6.44 7.11
C ALA A 139 -5.90 5.46 7.18
N GLU A 140 -6.00 4.58 8.18
CA GLU A 140 -7.03 3.53 8.27
C GLU A 140 -7.01 2.57 7.06
N ILE A 141 -5.81 2.26 6.57
CA ILE A 141 -5.57 1.26 5.53
C ILE A 141 -5.27 -0.09 6.19
N ASP A 142 -5.98 -1.14 5.78
CA ASP A 142 -5.78 -2.47 6.36
C ASP A 142 -4.49 -3.10 5.85
N PHE A 143 -3.74 -3.72 6.75
CA PHE A 143 -2.55 -4.50 6.43
C PHE A 143 -2.40 -5.68 7.39
N THR A 144 -1.56 -6.64 7.03
CA THR A 144 -1.16 -7.74 7.92
C THR A 144 0.35 -7.71 8.14
N THR A 145 0.77 -7.71 9.40
CA THR A 145 2.18 -7.91 9.74
C THR A 145 2.56 -9.37 9.54
N ILE A 146 3.64 -9.60 8.81
CA ILE A 146 4.23 -10.93 8.59
C ILE A 146 5.73 -10.87 8.86
N TRP A 147 6.36 -12.02 9.13
CA TRP A 147 7.81 -12.09 9.27
C TRP A 147 8.36 -13.36 8.62
N ASP A 148 9.57 -13.78 9.00
CA ASP A 148 10.28 -14.92 8.43
C ASP A 148 9.42 -16.19 8.34
N ALA A 149 8.72 -16.53 9.43
CA ALA A 149 7.96 -17.78 9.50
C ALA A 149 6.80 -17.81 8.50
N GLU A 150 6.06 -16.71 8.38
CA GLU A 150 4.92 -16.59 7.49
C GLU A 150 5.37 -16.54 6.03
N VAL A 151 6.46 -15.83 5.73
CA VAL A 151 7.05 -15.77 4.39
C VAL A 151 7.48 -17.17 3.94
N LEU A 152 8.26 -17.89 4.76
CA LEU A 152 8.71 -19.25 4.44
C LEU A 152 7.57 -20.27 4.35
N SER A 153 6.43 -20.00 5.00
CA SER A 153 5.23 -20.83 4.90
C SER A 153 4.38 -20.54 3.65
N GLY A 154 4.81 -19.62 2.78
CA GLY A 154 4.15 -19.31 1.52
C GLY A 154 2.94 -18.37 1.64
N VAL A 155 2.81 -17.62 2.74
CA VAL A 155 1.63 -16.75 2.93
C VAL A 155 1.55 -15.60 1.91
N LEU A 156 2.68 -15.23 1.28
CA LEU A 156 2.78 -14.09 0.37
C LEU A 156 1.80 -14.17 -0.80
N GLU A 157 1.39 -15.37 -1.24
CA GLU A 157 0.41 -15.55 -2.31
C GLU A 157 -0.99 -14.98 -1.97
N LYS A 158 -1.23 -14.67 -0.70
CA LYS A 158 -2.46 -14.02 -0.23
C LYS A 158 -2.44 -12.50 -0.33
N PHE A 159 -1.29 -11.90 -0.66
CA PHE A 159 -1.09 -10.46 -0.64
C PHE A 159 -0.77 -9.95 -2.04
N ASP A 160 -1.29 -8.77 -2.35
CA ASP A 160 -1.01 -8.10 -3.61
C ASP A 160 0.29 -7.29 -3.49
N TRP A 161 0.53 -6.68 -2.31
CA TRP A 161 1.69 -5.81 -2.02
C TRP A 161 2.45 -6.27 -0.76
N LEU A 162 3.77 -6.15 -0.78
CA LEU A 162 4.69 -6.37 0.35
C LEU A 162 5.52 -5.12 0.63
N HIS A 163 5.46 -4.61 1.86
CA HIS A 163 6.34 -3.55 2.35
C HIS A 163 7.48 -4.11 3.20
N LEU A 164 8.69 -3.65 2.93
CA LEU A 164 9.89 -3.95 3.73
C LEU A 164 10.48 -2.64 4.27
N HIS A 165 10.73 -2.58 5.57
CA HIS A 165 11.29 -1.40 6.22
C HIS A 165 12.33 -1.83 7.27
N HIS A 166 13.56 -1.30 7.15
CA HIS A 166 14.68 -1.54 8.07
C HIS A 166 15.12 -2.99 8.32
N GLU A 167 14.64 -3.97 7.56
CA GLU A 167 15.11 -5.34 7.67
C GLU A 167 16.52 -5.52 7.08
N ASP A 168 17.31 -6.41 7.68
CA ASP A 168 18.59 -6.87 7.14
C ASP A 168 18.49 -8.31 6.63
N PHE A 169 18.35 -8.46 5.31
CA PHE A 169 18.32 -9.77 4.65
C PHE A 169 19.70 -10.42 4.49
N THR A 170 20.80 -9.75 4.84
CA THR A 170 22.14 -10.36 4.78
C THR A 170 22.44 -11.26 5.98
N GLY A 171 21.65 -11.15 7.05
CA GLY A 171 21.90 -11.85 8.32
C GLY A 171 23.02 -11.26 9.17
N GLN A 172 23.55 -10.08 8.81
CA GLN A 172 24.59 -9.36 9.57
C GLN A 172 24.04 -8.55 10.75
N LEU A 173 22.75 -8.67 11.05
CA LEU A 173 22.08 -8.02 12.18
C LEU A 173 22.30 -6.51 12.20
N GLY A 174 22.14 -5.87 11.03
CA GLY A 174 22.29 -4.43 10.84
C GLY A 174 23.73 -3.93 11.01
N LYS A 175 24.72 -4.83 11.01
CA LYS A 175 26.13 -4.56 11.31
C LYS A 175 26.34 -3.91 12.69
N PHE A 176 25.41 -4.13 13.61
CA PHE A 176 25.46 -3.54 14.95
C PHE A 176 26.47 -4.20 15.88
N TYR A 177 27.03 -5.36 15.51
CA TYR A 177 27.96 -6.13 16.33
C TYR A 177 29.12 -5.29 16.91
N ALA A 178 29.80 -4.49 16.06
CA ALA A 178 31.01 -3.78 16.46
C ALA A 178 30.80 -2.84 17.66
N VAL A 179 29.64 -2.19 17.71
CA VAL A 179 29.29 -1.18 18.73
C VAL A 179 28.41 -1.76 19.82
N TYR A 180 27.49 -2.68 19.48
CA TYR A 180 26.37 -3.09 20.34
C TYR A 180 26.34 -4.58 20.70
N ARG A 181 27.39 -5.37 20.43
CA ARG A 181 27.43 -6.82 20.74
C ARG A 181 27.04 -7.20 22.17
N ASN A 182 27.20 -6.30 23.14
CA ASN A 182 26.85 -6.53 24.55
C ASN A 182 25.54 -5.84 24.98
N ALA A 183 24.85 -5.14 24.07
CA ALA A 183 23.61 -4.46 24.37
C ALA A 183 22.47 -5.50 24.51
N PRO A 184 21.58 -5.38 25.52
CA PRO A 184 20.51 -6.37 25.73
C PRO A 184 19.62 -6.57 24.49
N TRP A 185 19.23 -5.48 23.82
CA TRP A 185 18.40 -5.55 22.63
C TRP A 185 19.08 -6.29 21.47
N TYR A 186 20.41 -6.15 21.32
CA TYR A 186 21.17 -6.82 20.27
C TYR A 186 21.25 -8.32 20.54
N LEU A 187 21.51 -8.71 21.79
CA LEU A 187 21.53 -10.10 22.21
C LEU A 187 20.15 -10.76 22.00
N THR A 188 19.06 -10.07 22.33
CA THR A 188 17.70 -10.56 22.07
C THR A 188 17.40 -10.67 20.57
N MET A 189 17.85 -9.72 19.75
CA MET A 189 17.69 -9.77 18.29
C MET A 189 18.45 -10.96 17.70
N GLN A 190 19.71 -11.17 18.11
CA GLN A 190 20.52 -12.31 17.70
C GLN A 190 19.86 -13.64 18.10
N GLU A 191 19.44 -13.77 19.37
CA GLU A 191 18.79 -14.98 19.88
C GLU A 191 17.48 -15.28 19.15
N THR A 192 16.67 -14.26 18.89
CA THR A 192 15.39 -14.39 18.15
C THR A 192 15.62 -14.90 16.73
N ASN A 193 16.58 -14.32 16.01
CA ASN A 193 16.93 -14.74 14.65
C ASN A 193 17.55 -16.16 14.62
N GLN A 194 18.42 -16.49 15.58
CA GLN A 194 18.99 -17.85 15.70
C GLN A 194 17.92 -18.91 15.97
N LYS A 195 16.98 -18.63 16.87
CA LYS A 195 15.85 -19.54 17.14
C LYS A 195 14.96 -19.70 15.89
N MET A 196 14.76 -18.64 15.13
CA MET A 196 14.02 -18.71 13.87
C MET A 196 14.73 -19.59 12.84
N ALA A 197 16.04 -19.41 12.67
CA ALA A 197 16.85 -20.25 11.77
C ALA A 197 16.75 -21.73 12.16
N GLN A 198 16.97 -22.05 13.44
CA GLN A 198 16.85 -23.41 13.96
C GLN A 198 15.45 -24.01 13.78
N ARG A 199 14.39 -23.20 13.98
CA ARG A 199 13.00 -23.65 13.81
C ARG A 199 12.71 -24.15 12.39
N PHE A 200 13.35 -23.55 11.38
CA PHE A 200 13.21 -23.93 9.97
C PHE A 200 14.32 -24.86 9.48
N GLY A 201 15.22 -25.30 10.37
CA GLY A 201 16.28 -26.25 10.06
C GLY A 201 17.54 -25.63 9.42
N PHE A 202 17.67 -24.30 9.42
CA PHE A 202 18.85 -23.60 8.93
C PHE A 202 19.95 -23.57 9.99
N ALA A 203 21.19 -23.69 9.55
CA ALA A 203 22.37 -23.69 10.43
C ALA A 203 22.70 -22.29 10.92
N THR A 204 22.48 -21.26 10.10
CA THR A 204 22.86 -19.87 10.40
C THR A 204 21.75 -18.86 10.09
N ILE A 205 21.85 -17.65 10.64
CA ILE A 205 20.92 -16.55 10.34
C ILE A 205 21.01 -16.14 8.86
N PRO A 206 22.21 -16.00 8.25
CA PRO A 206 22.33 -15.69 6.83
C PRO A 206 21.63 -16.72 5.94
N GLU A 207 21.72 -18.02 6.26
CA GLU A 207 21.02 -19.07 5.51
C GLU A 207 19.50 -18.91 5.58
N LEU A 208 18.95 -18.62 6.76
CA LEU A 208 17.54 -18.26 6.94
C LEU A 208 17.16 -17.06 6.06
N LYS A 209 17.91 -15.96 6.16
CA LYS A 209 17.57 -14.72 5.46
C LYS A 209 17.71 -14.82 3.95
N ASN A 210 18.69 -15.57 3.43
CA ASN A 210 18.83 -15.88 2.00
C ASN A 210 17.62 -16.65 1.46
N ASN A 211 17.09 -17.60 2.24
CA ASN A 211 15.87 -18.32 1.86
C ASN A 211 14.64 -17.41 1.86
N VAL A 212 14.50 -16.54 2.87
CA VAL A 212 13.44 -15.52 2.91
C VAL A 212 13.53 -14.57 1.71
N ALA A 213 14.72 -14.06 1.40
CA ALA A 213 14.97 -13.22 0.23
C ALA A 213 14.61 -13.92 -1.07
N SER A 214 14.94 -15.22 -1.20
CA SER A 214 14.59 -16.04 -2.37
C SER A 214 13.08 -16.23 -2.54
N VAL A 215 12.33 -16.37 -1.43
CA VAL A 215 10.86 -16.43 -1.46
C VAL A 215 10.27 -15.08 -1.86
N ILE A 216 10.82 -13.96 -1.36
CA ILE A 216 10.40 -12.60 -1.74
C ILE A 216 10.66 -12.36 -3.24
N ARG A 217 11.84 -12.75 -3.75
CA ARG A 217 12.13 -12.71 -5.19
C ARG A 217 11.09 -13.51 -5.99
N SER A 218 10.80 -14.73 -5.56
CA SER A 218 9.81 -15.59 -6.24
C SER A 218 8.40 -14.98 -6.22
N TYR A 219 8.05 -14.24 -5.17
CA TYR A 219 6.80 -13.49 -5.09
C TYR A 219 6.74 -12.36 -6.12
N VAL A 220 7.83 -11.59 -6.27
CA VAL A 220 7.95 -10.53 -7.28
C VAL A 220 7.93 -11.12 -8.70
N ASP A 221 8.65 -12.21 -8.95
CA ASP A 221 8.67 -12.91 -10.24
C ASP A 221 7.26 -13.40 -10.66
N LYS A 222 6.37 -13.67 -9.69
CA LYS A 222 4.96 -14.04 -9.90
C LYS A 222 4.02 -12.83 -10.05
N GLY A 223 4.54 -11.60 -10.04
CA GLY A 223 3.77 -10.36 -10.20
C GLY A 223 3.36 -9.66 -8.91
N GLY A 224 3.91 -10.07 -7.77
CA GLY A 224 3.74 -9.35 -6.51
C GLY A 224 4.44 -8.00 -6.51
N PHE A 225 3.82 -6.98 -5.89
CA PHE A 225 4.44 -5.66 -5.78
C PHE A 225 5.28 -5.56 -4.51
N LEU A 226 6.52 -5.09 -4.65
CA LEU A 226 7.46 -4.93 -3.55
C LEU A 226 7.81 -3.47 -3.33
N PHE A 227 7.63 -3.00 -2.10
CA PHE A 227 8.03 -1.68 -1.64
C PHE A 227 9.09 -1.83 -0.55
N ALA A 228 10.37 -1.81 -0.97
CA ALA A 228 11.50 -1.88 -0.06
C ALA A 228 12.07 -0.48 0.22
N MET A 229 12.30 -0.17 1.50
CA MET A 229 12.78 1.14 1.94
C MET A 229 13.97 1.02 2.88
N CYS A 230 14.77 2.10 2.92
CA CYS A 230 15.97 2.20 3.75
C CYS A 230 16.94 1.04 3.46
N ALA A 231 17.41 0.34 4.50
CA ALA A 231 18.35 -0.77 4.36
C ALA A 231 17.75 -2.03 3.71
N ALA A 232 16.42 -2.18 3.71
CA ALA A 232 15.79 -3.38 3.17
C ALA A 232 16.04 -3.54 1.66
N THR A 233 16.14 -2.43 0.92
CA THR A 233 16.42 -2.43 -0.52
C THR A 233 17.79 -3.04 -0.80
N ASP A 234 18.84 -2.49 -0.19
CA ASP A 234 20.22 -2.92 -0.46
C ASP A 234 20.50 -4.32 0.11
N THR A 235 20.00 -4.62 1.31
CA THR A 235 20.28 -5.91 1.95
C THR A 235 19.59 -7.07 1.27
N LEU A 236 18.41 -6.86 0.67
CA LEU A 236 17.73 -7.86 -0.14
C LEU A 236 18.56 -8.19 -1.39
N ASP A 237 19.02 -7.17 -2.11
CA ASP A 237 19.85 -7.36 -3.30
C ASP A 237 21.19 -8.02 -2.97
N ILE A 238 21.84 -7.62 -1.87
CA ILE A 238 23.09 -8.24 -1.41
C ILE A 238 22.87 -9.72 -1.08
N SER A 239 21.80 -10.05 -0.35
CA SER A 239 21.44 -11.43 -0.01
C SER A 239 21.24 -12.30 -1.26
N LEU A 240 20.53 -11.77 -2.26
CA LEU A 240 20.29 -12.48 -3.53
C LEU A 240 21.56 -12.61 -4.38
N ALA A 241 22.44 -11.60 -4.36
CA ALA A 241 23.71 -11.63 -5.09
C ALA A 241 24.74 -12.60 -4.45
N ALA A 242 24.70 -12.73 -3.13
CA ALA A 242 25.54 -13.63 -2.35
C ALA A 242 24.87 -14.98 -2.07
N LEU A 243 23.88 -15.39 -2.88
CA LEU A 243 23.26 -16.71 -2.74
C LEU A 243 24.35 -17.79 -2.79
N ASP A 244 24.35 -18.69 -1.81
CA ASP A 244 25.32 -19.77 -1.64
C ASP A 244 26.78 -19.32 -1.38
N ILE A 245 27.01 -18.05 -1.01
CA ILE A 245 28.34 -17.53 -0.65
C ILE A 245 28.26 -16.92 0.76
N ASP A 246 29.10 -17.39 1.68
CA ASP A 246 29.22 -16.76 3.00
C ASP A 246 29.99 -15.43 2.90
N ILE A 247 29.27 -14.34 3.10
CA ILE A 247 29.79 -12.96 3.14
C ILE A 247 29.80 -12.37 4.55
N VAL A 248 29.39 -13.14 5.56
CA VAL A 248 29.20 -12.65 6.93
C VAL A 248 30.49 -12.78 7.73
N PRO A 249 30.92 -11.73 8.44
CA PRO A 249 32.12 -11.80 9.27
C PRO A 249 32.03 -12.88 10.35
N PRO A 250 33.10 -13.66 10.60
CA PRO A 250 33.09 -14.75 11.58
C PRO A 250 32.78 -14.29 13.01
N GLU A 251 32.98 -13.00 13.31
CA GLU A 251 32.62 -12.42 14.59
C GLU A 251 31.09 -12.42 14.85
N ILE A 252 30.27 -12.48 13.79
CA ILE A 252 28.81 -12.39 13.86
C ILE A 252 28.16 -13.77 13.95
N ASP A 253 28.56 -14.73 13.12
CA ASP A 253 27.94 -16.05 13.00
C ASP A 253 28.88 -17.25 13.25
N GLY A 254 30.19 -17.00 13.38
CA GLY A 254 31.19 -18.01 13.71
C GLY A 254 31.68 -18.85 12.54
N THR A 255 31.25 -18.58 11.30
CA THR A 255 31.73 -19.27 10.09
C THR A 255 32.76 -18.43 9.34
N PRO A 256 33.73 -19.05 8.65
CA PRO A 256 34.70 -18.31 7.84
C PRO A 256 34.03 -17.79 6.56
N ILE A 257 34.22 -16.50 6.26
CA ILE A 257 33.87 -15.91 4.96
C ILE A 257 34.45 -16.77 3.83
N GLU A 258 33.66 -17.02 2.78
CA GLU A 258 34.14 -17.75 1.61
C GLU A 258 35.20 -16.97 0.81
N LEU A 259 36.27 -17.66 0.45
CA LEU A 259 37.34 -17.10 -0.39
C LEU A 259 36.80 -16.80 -1.80
N ASN A 260 37.10 -15.60 -2.32
CA ASN A 260 36.67 -15.10 -3.64
C ASN A 260 35.18 -14.70 -3.75
N TYR A 261 34.55 -14.21 -2.68
CA TYR A 261 33.22 -13.58 -2.74
C TYR A 261 33.15 -12.32 -3.63
N GLN A 262 34.30 -11.74 -4.01
CA GLN A 262 34.42 -10.65 -4.98
C GLN A 262 34.32 -11.21 -6.41
N LYS A 263 33.12 -11.49 -6.89
CA LYS A 263 32.86 -11.85 -8.31
C LYS A 263 32.49 -10.63 -9.14
#